data_AF-A0A395LZA9-F1
#
_entry.id   AF-A0A395LZA9-F1
#
_cell.length_a   1.000
_cell.length_b   1.000
_cell.length_c   1.000
_cell.angle_alpha   90.00
_cell.angle_beta   90.00
_cell.angle_gamma   90.00
#
_symmetry.space_group_name_H-M   'P 1'
#
loop_
_entity.id
_entity.type
_entity.pdbx_description
1 polymer ?
#
loop_
_entity_poly.entity_id
_entity_poly.type
_entity_poly.pdbx_seq_one_letter_code
_entity_poly.pdbx_strand_id
1 'polypeptide(L)'
;GEMMALVNLSGLEHRRPASLSGGQQQRVALARAMAVRPKVLLFDEPLSNLDAKLRVALRAEIRRLQKQLGITSIYVTHDQAEAMSLSDRVVVMNAGRVEQASAPAELYARPATRFVADFIGQANFLDVAVERVAGGWAEITLWAHPMRVPAHENVRPGPAALMLRPEAICLAGRAGACAARFQGRVRAVTFLGSAVEYEIETHGQTLTVSDREAVWGGIFAEGELVGWDFAPERGYVIP
;
A
#
# COMPACT_ATOMS: atom_id res chain seq x y z
N GLY A 1 -14.27 33.62 -12.17
CA GLY A 1 -14.39 32.94 -13.49
C GLY A 1 -14.56 31.44 -13.29
N GLU A 2 -15.09 30.71 -14.28
CA GLU A 2 -15.38 29.27 -14.18
C GLU A 2 -14.20 28.43 -13.67
N MET A 3 -12.98 28.75 -14.11
CA MET A 3 -11.75 28.08 -13.66
C MET A 3 -11.48 28.25 -12.16
N MET A 4 -11.77 29.43 -11.59
CA MET A 4 -11.57 29.69 -10.15
C MET A 4 -12.57 28.92 -9.30
N ALA A 5 -13.81 28.75 -9.78
CA ALA A 5 -14.81 27.92 -9.12
C ALA A 5 -14.39 26.44 -9.17
N LEU A 6 -13.86 25.98 -10.31
CA LEU A 6 -13.42 24.60 -10.50
C LEU A 6 -12.35 24.17 -9.48
N VAL A 7 -11.39 25.05 -9.17
CA VAL A 7 -10.30 24.78 -8.20
C VAL A 7 -10.57 25.31 -6.78
N ASN A 8 -11.80 25.71 -6.49
CA ASN A 8 -12.24 26.34 -5.22
C ASN A 8 -11.36 27.51 -4.76
N LEU A 9 -11.12 28.48 -5.65
CA LEU A 9 -10.42 29.74 -5.35
C LEU A 9 -11.28 31.00 -5.56
N SER A 10 -12.60 30.85 -5.74
CA SER A 10 -13.51 32.00 -5.84
C SER A 10 -13.36 32.95 -4.65
N GLY A 11 -13.26 34.25 -4.90
CA GLY A 11 -13.06 35.29 -3.88
C GLY A 11 -11.59 35.55 -3.50
N LEU A 12 -10.63 34.82 -4.09
CA LEU A 12 -9.19 35.00 -3.87
C LEU A 12 -8.47 35.60 -5.10
N GLU A 13 -9.21 36.12 -6.07
CA GLU A 13 -8.70 36.54 -7.39
C GLU A 13 -7.62 37.63 -7.32
N HIS A 14 -7.71 38.50 -6.32
CA HIS A 14 -6.80 39.64 -6.16
C HIS A 14 -5.71 39.42 -5.10
N ARG A 15 -5.64 38.24 -4.50
CA ARG A 15 -4.60 37.94 -3.51
C ARG A 15 -3.25 37.69 -4.19
N ARG A 16 -2.19 38.21 -3.59
CA ARG A 16 -0.81 37.95 -4.04
C ARG A 16 -0.42 36.50 -3.69
N PRO A 17 0.40 35.81 -4.50
CA PRO A 17 0.82 34.43 -4.21
C PRO A 17 1.39 34.23 -2.80
N ALA A 18 2.15 35.21 -2.28
CA ALA A 18 2.73 35.16 -0.94
C ALA A 18 1.71 35.22 0.20
N SER A 19 0.45 35.61 -0.07
CA SER A 19 -0.63 35.62 0.93
C SER A 19 -1.60 34.44 0.83
N LEU A 20 -1.23 33.44 0.03
CA LEU A 20 -1.95 32.18 -0.14
C LEU A 20 -1.28 31.08 0.67
N SER A 21 -2.07 30.16 1.25
CA SER A 21 -1.54 28.93 1.85
C SER A 21 -0.92 28.01 0.79
N GLY A 22 -0.08 27.06 1.19
CA GLY A 22 0.54 26.11 0.25
C GLY A 22 -0.49 25.38 -0.64
N GLY A 23 -1.62 24.96 -0.07
CA GLY A 23 -2.69 24.34 -0.86
C GLY A 23 -3.42 25.31 -1.78
N GLN A 24 -3.56 26.58 -1.41
CA GLN A 24 -4.10 27.61 -2.30
C GLN A 24 -3.15 27.90 -3.46
N GLN A 25 -1.84 27.99 -3.19
CA GLN A 25 -0.82 28.11 -4.24
C GLN A 25 -0.86 26.93 -5.21
N GLN A 26 -1.04 25.72 -4.69
CA GLN A 26 -1.18 24.52 -5.52
C GLN A 26 -2.43 24.56 -6.41
N ARG A 27 -3.56 25.04 -5.88
CA ARG A 27 -4.78 25.26 -6.67
C ARG A 27 -4.59 26.30 -7.77
N VAL A 28 -3.83 27.36 -7.50
CA VAL A 28 -3.46 28.37 -8.52
C VAL A 28 -2.60 27.73 -9.60
N ALA A 29 -1.62 26.91 -9.23
CA ALA A 29 -0.78 26.19 -10.19
C ALA A 29 -1.60 25.25 -11.08
N LEU A 30 -2.55 24.52 -10.50
CA LEU A 30 -3.47 23.66 -11.23
C LEU A 30 -4.39 24.47 -12.17
N ALA A 31 -4.99 25.56 -11.69
CA ALA A 31 -5.80 26.45 -12.52
C ALA A 31 -5.01 27.01 -13.70
N ARG A 32 -3.75 27.42 -13.47
CA ARG A 32 -2.84 27.90 -14.52
C ARG A 32 -2.56 26.81 -15.56
N ALA A 33 -2.28 25.58 -15.12
CA ALA A 33 -2.04 24.47 -16.03
C ALA A 33 -3.28 24.12 -16.86
N MET A 34 -4.48 24.23 -16.28
CA MET A 34 -5.74 23.91 -16.95
C MET A 34 -6.26 25.04 -17.86
N ALA A 35 -5.83 26.29 -17.65
CA ALA A 35 -6.28 27.46 -18.42
C ALA A 35 -6.05 27.31 -19.93
N VAL A 36 -5.00 26.58 -20.33
CA VAL A 36 -4.66 26.30 -21.74
C VAL A 36 -5.32 25.04 -22.31
N ARG A 37 -6.22 24.40 -21.55
CA ARG A 37 -6.95 23.17 -21.93
C ARG A 37 -6.03 22.09 -22.54
N PRO A 38 -5.02 21.62 -21.78
CA PRO A 38 -4.03 20.70 -22.30
C PRO A 38 -4.63 19.31 -22.58
N LYS A 39 -4.04 18.58 -23.53
CA LYS A 39 -4.37 17.16 -23.78
C LYS A 39 -3.78 16.23 -22.71
N VAL A 40 -2.65 16.64 -22.13
CA VAL A 40 -1.90 15.87 -21.12
C VAL A 40 -1.51 16.79 -19.98
N LEU A 41 -1.69 16.32 -18.74
CA LEU A 41 -1.28 17.02 -17.53
C LEU A 41 -0.16 16.23 -16.85
N LEU A 42 0.97 16.89 -16.59
CA LEU A 42 2.12 16.30 -15.94
C LEU A 42 2.23 16.87 -14.53
N PHE A 43 2.31 15.98 -13.55
CA PHE A 43 2.52 16.32 -12.15
C PHE A 43 3.85 15.74 -11.69
N ASP A 44 4.72 16.60 -11.18
CA ASP A 44 6.01 16.21 -10.61
C ASP A 44 6.01 16.58 -9.12
N GLU A 45 5.86 15.56 -8.27
CA GLU A 45 5.74 15.64 -6.81
C GLU A 45 4.89 16.82 -6.29
N PRO A 46 3.67 17.03 -6.80
CA PRO A 46 2.93 18.28 -6.58
C PRO A 46 2.46 18.49 -5.13
N LEU A 47 2.54 17.47 -4.27
CA LEU A 47 2.00 17.49 -2.91
C LEU A 47 3.08 17.31 -1.82
N SER A 48 4.35 17.15 -2.20
CA SER A 48 5.47 16.84 -1.28
C SER A 48 5.68 17.91 -0.20
N ASN A 49 5.44 19.18 -0.52
CA ASN A 49 5.66 20.33 0.37
C ASN A 49 4.46 20.67 1.27
N LEU A 50 3.43 19.81 1.34
CA LEU A 50 2.21 20.09 2.09
C LEU A 50 2.11 19.25 3.38
N ASP A 51 1.33 19.73 4.35
CA ASP A 51 1.02 18.94 5.55
C ASP A 51 0.12 17.73 5.21
N ALA A 52 0.09 16.73 6.09
CA ALA A 52 -0.60 15.47 5.84
C ALA A 52 -2.11 15.64 5.60
N LYS A 53 -2.78 16.54 6.34
CA LYS A 53 -4.23 16.75 6.23
C LYS A 53 -4.56 17.41 4.89
N LEU A 54 -3.77 18.41 4.50
CA LEU A 54 -3.93 19.09 3.22
C LEU A 54 -3.60 18.18 2.03
N ARG A 55 -2.58 17.31 2.16
CA ARG A 55 -2.28 16.28 1.14
C ARG A 55 -3.46 15.37 0.87
N VAL A 56 -4.16 14.88 1.90
CA VAL A 56 -5.35 14.02 1.71
C VAL A 56 -6.46 14.78 0.96
N ALA A 57 -6.75 16.01 1.38
CA ALA A 57 -7.80 16.82 0.75
C ALA A 57 -7.48 17.12 -0.72
N LEU A 58 -6.25 17.52 -1.04
CA LEU A 58 -5.87 17.84 -2.41
C LEU A 58 -5.73 16.63 -3.31
N ARG A 59 -5.32 15.46 -2.78
CA ARG A 59 -5.36 14.20 -3.53
C ARG A 59 -6.77 13.92 -4.07
N ALA A 60 -7.76 13.92 -3.17
CA ALA A 60 -9.14 13.66 -3.54
C ALA A 60 -9.65 14.66 -4.60
N GLU A 61 -9.25 15.92 -4.48
CA GLU A 61 -9.62 16.95 -5.44
C GLU A 61 -8.94 16.80 -6.80
N ILE A 62 -7.64 16.51 -6.85
CA ILE A 62 -6.91 16.25 -8.10
C ILE A 62 -7.57 15.07 -8.83
N ARG A 63 -7.87 13.98 -8.12
CA ARG A 63 -8.56 12.81 -8.69
C ARG A 63 -9.94 13.19 -9.25
N ARG A 64 -10.73 13.96 -8.48
CA ARG A 64 -12.05 14.43 -8.91
C ARG A 64 -11.96 15.28 -10.18
N LEU A 65 -11.04 16.24 -10.21
CA LEU A 65 -10.83 17.13 -11.34
C LEU A 65 -10.35 16.38 -12.58
N GLN A 66 -9.38 15.48 -12.42
CA GLN A 66 -8.88 14.63 -13.50
C GLN A 66 -10.03 13.79 -14.11
N LYS A 67 -10.86 13.15 -13.28
CA LYS A 67 -12.01 12.37 -13.74
C LYS A 67 -13.09 13.22 -14.41
N GLN A 68 -13.39 14.38 -13.84
CA GLN A 68 -14.40 15.30 -14.38
C GLN A 68 -13.99 15.84 -15.75
N LEU A 69 -12.70 16.11 -15.96
CA LEU A 69 -12.20 16.70 -17.21
C LEU A 69 -11.77 15.65 -18.24
N GLY A 70 -11.58 14.40 -17.85
CA GLY A 70 -11.14 13.31 -18.74
C GLY A 70 -9.74 13.54 -19.33
N ILE A 71 -8.92 14.37 -18.70
CA ILE A 71 -7.57 14.70 -19.19
C ILE A 71 -6.64 13.55 -18.85
N THR A 72 -5.78 13.18 -19.80
CA THR A 72 -4.72 12.20 -19.56
C THR A 72 -3.69 12.81 -18.62
N SER A 73 -3.41 12.15 -17.50
CA SER A 73 -2.50 12.68 -16.48
C SER A 73 -1.38 11.69 -16.17
N ILE A 74 -0.16 12.19 -16.07
CA ILE A 74 1.00 11.46 -15.54
C ILE A 74 1.36 12.11 -14.20
N TYR A 75 1.46 11.29 -13.16
CA TYR A 75 1.75 11.72 -11.81
C TYR A 75 3.00 11.00 -11.31
N VAL A 76 4.03 11.77 -10.97
CA VAL A 76 5.29 11.28 -10.41
C VAL A 76 5.32 11.63 -8.93
N THR A 77 5.60 10.62 -8.10
CA THR A 77 5.67 10.76 -6.64
C THR A 77 6.50 9.64 -6.04
N HIS A 78 7.08 9.92 -4.88
CA HIS A 78 7.68 8.92 -4.00
C HIS A 78 6.70 8.46 -2.90
N ASP A 79 5.51 9.06 -2.79
CA ASP A 79 4.50 8.70 -1.79
C ASP A 79 3.57 7.59 -2.32
N GLN A 80 3.59 6.45 -1.63
CA GLN A 80 2.80 5.26 -1.98
C GLN A 80 1.30 5.56 -1.96
N ALA A 81 0.81 6.30 -0.96
CA ALA A 81 -0.60 6.57 -0.80
C ALA A 81 -1.12 7.52 -1.90
N GLU A 82 -0.30 8.44 -2.39
CA GLU A 82 -0.58 9.21 -3.61
C GLU A 82 -0.69 8.29 -4.83
N ALA A 83 0.32 7.44 -5.07
CA ALA A 83 0.31 6.52 -6.21
C ALA A 83 -0.91 5.61 -6.21
N MET A 84 -1.28 5.03 -5.05
CA MET A 84 -2.41 4.11 -4.92
C MET A 84 -3.79 4.78 -5.07
N SER A 85 -3.94 6.03 -4.62
CA SER A 85 -5.26 6.70 -4.58
C SER A 85 -5.58 7.54 -5.82
N LEU A 86 -4.56 8.07 -6.50
CA LEU A 86 -4.74 8.95 -7.66
C LEU A 86 -4.77 8.22 -8.99
N SER A 87 -4.12 7.06 -9.08
CA SER A 87 -3.74 6.44 -10.35
C SER A 87 -4.73 5.37 -10.78
N ASP A 88 -5.03 5.32 -12.08
CA ASP A 88 -5.69 4.15 -12.68
C ASP A 88 -4.70 3.00 -12.90
N ARG A 89 -3.42 3.33 -13.12
CA ARG A 89 -2.30 2.41 -13.28
C ARG A 89 -1.07 3.02 -12.64
N VAL A 90 -0.31 2.22 -11.89
CA VAL A 90 0.93 2.62 -11.23
C VAL A 90 2.09 1.95 -11.94
N VAL A 91 3.16 2.70 -12.16
CA VAL A 91 4.42 2.19 -12.73
C VAL A 91 5.49 2.33 -11.66
N VAL A 92 5.96 1.20 -11.14
CA VAL A 92 7.06 1.15 -10.18
C VAL A 92 8.36 1.13 -10.94
N MET A 93 9.29 2.01 -10.59
CA MET A 93 10.59 2.10 -11.20
C MET A 93 11.69 1.89 -10.16
N ASN A 94 12.74 1.17 -10.55
CA ASN A 94 13.94 0.96 -9.75
C ASN A 94 15.17 1.17 -10.64
N ALA A 95 16.10 2.02 -10.20
CA ALA A 95 17.32 2.34 -10.96
C ALA A 95 17.07 2.67 -12.45
N GLY A 96 15.99 3.40 -12.75
CA GLY A 96 15.60 3.79 -14.11
C GLY A 96 14.93 2.68 -14.94
N ARG A 97 14.65 1.51 -14.37
CA ARG A 97 13.95 0.40 -15.04
C ARG A 97 12.55 0.23 -14.46
N VAL A 98 11.59 -0.10 -15.31
CA VAL A 98 10.23 -0.45 -14.86
C VAL A 98 10.28 -1.86 -14.26
N GLU A 99 9.94 -1.95 -12.98
CA GLU A 99 9.83 -3.21 -12.25
C GLU A 99 8.45 -3.84 -12.47
N GLN A 100 7.39 -3.04 -12.35
CA GLN A 100 6.02 -3.49 -12.53
C GLN A 100 5.11 -2.32 -12.93
N ALA A 101 4.12 -2.62 -13.76
CA ALA A 101 3.11 -1.65 -14.15
C ALA A 101 1.71 -2.28 -14.16
N SER A 102 0.91 -2.01 -13.14
CA SER A 102 -0.41 -2.62 -12.94
C SER A 102 -1.38 -1.66 -12.24
N ALA A 103 -2.65 -2.08 -12.09
CA ALA A 103 -3.60 -1.33 -11.28
C ALA A 103 -3.16 -1.34 -9.79
N PRO A 104 -3.47 -0.30 -9.00
CA PRO A 104 -3.05 -0.20 -7.60
C PRO A 104 -3.32 -1.45 -6.76
N ALA A 105 -4.54 -2.00 -6.85
CA ALA A 105 -4.94 -3.17 -6.07
C ALA A 105 -4.15 -4.44 -6.46
N GLU A 106 -3.88 -4.61 -7.76
CA GLU A 106 -3.08 -5.72 -8.26
C GLU A 106 -1.62 -5.57 -7.87
N LEU A 107 -1.06 -4.36 -7.97
CA LEU A 107 0.30 -4.05 -7.55
C LEU A 107 0.53 -4.36 -6.06
N TYR A 108 -0.44 -4.02 -5.20
CA TYR A 108 -0.37 -4.30 -3.77
C TYR A 108 -0.49 -5.80 -3.46
N ALA A 109 -1.45 -6.48 -4.08
CA ALA A 109 -1.78 -7.88 -3.78
C ALA A 109 -0.89 -8.90 -4.49
N ARG A 110 -0.35 -8.55 -5.66
CA ARG A 110 0.42 -9.44 -6.55
C ARG A 110 1.68 -8.74 -7.08
N PRO A 111 2.63 -8.38 -6.20
CA PRO A 111 3.88 -7.78 -6.62
C PRO A 111 4.77 -8.81 -7.34
N ALA A 112 5.47 -8.38 -8.38
CA ALA A 112 6.31 -9.24 -9.22
C ALA A 112 7.64 -9.63 -8.55
N THR A 113 8.13 -8.79 -7.63
CA THR A 113 9.42 -8.95 -6.95
C THR A 113 9.32 -8.55 -5.47
N ARG A 114 10.29 -9.00 -4.66
CA ARG A 114 10.44 -8.55 -3.26
C ARG A 114 10.53 -7.03 -3.16
N PHE A 115 11.30 -6.41 -4.05
CA PHE A 115 11.42 -4.95 -4.13
C PHE A 115 10.05 -4.28 -4.31
N VAL A 116 9.23 -4.72 -5.27
CA VAL A 116 7.90 -4.12 -5.48
C VAL A 116 7.00 -4.34 -4.27
N ALA A 117 7.06 -5.53 -3.67
CA ALA A 117 6.29 -5.84 -2.46
C ALA A 117 6.61 -4.85 -1.33
N ASP A 118 7.90 -4.64 -1.03
CA ASP A 118 8.39 -3.74 0.02
C ASP A 118 8.20 -2.26 -0.31
N PHE A 119 8.39 -1.90 -1.58
CA PHE A 119 8.28 -0.52 -2.03
C PHE A 119 6.85 0.00 -1.99
N ILE A 120 5.85 -0.87 -2.14
CA ILE A 120 4.43 -0.48 -2.21
C ILE A 120 3.72 -0.57 -0.86
N GLY A 121 4.32 -1.27 0.10
CA GLY A 121 3.84 -1.34 1.48
C GLY A 121 4.65 -2.33 2.29
N GLN A 122 4.44 -2.37 3.60
CA GLN A 122 5.08 -3.38 4.43
C GLN A 122 4.70 -4.80 3.98
N ALA A 123 5.66 -5.72 4.08
CA ALA A 123 5.49 -7.12 3.74
C ALA A 123 6.40 -7.97 4.64
N ASN A 124 5.91 -9.15 4.98
CA ASN A 124 6.71 -10.23 5.56
C ASN A 124 7.07 -11.21 4.47
N PHE A 125 8.29 -11.74 4.49
CA PHE A 125 8.68 -12.84 3.62
C PHE A 125 9.07 -14.05 4.45
N LEU A 126 8.50 -15.18 4.09
CA LEU A 126 8.79 -16.48 4.66
C LEU A 126 9.46 -17.32 3.58
N ASP A 127 10.65 -17.83 3.83
CA ASP A 127 11.31 -18.72 2.88
C ASP A 127 10.57 -20.07 2.85
N VAL A 128 10.22 -20.51 1.64
CA VAL A 128 9.45 -21.73 1.41
C VAL A 128 10.02 -22.51 0.23
N ALA A 129 9.72 -23.80 0.17
CA ALA A 129 9.94 -24.61 -1.02
C ALA A 129 8.60 -24.83 -1.73
N VAL A 130 8.57 -24.54 -3.03
CA VAL A 130 7.45 -24.82 -3.92
C VAL A 130 7.60 -26.23 -4.44
N GLU A 131 6.62 -27.07 -4.17
CA GLU A 131 6.55 -28.45 -4.65
C GLU A 131 5.98 -28.51 -6.07
N ARG A 132 4.92 -27.72 -6.31
CA ARG A 132 4.21 -27.69 -7.58
C ARG A 132 3.59 -26.32 -7.84
N VAL A 133 3.54 -25.92 -9.12
CA VAL A 133 2.83 -24.73 -9.56
C VAL A 133 1.79 -25.13 -10.61
N ALA A 134 0.53 -24.74 -10.41
CA ALA A 134 -0.54 -24.99 -11.37
C ALA A 134 -1.66 -23.93 -11.28
N GLY A 135 -2.03 -23.35 -12.42
CA GLY A 135 -3.18 -22.44 -12.53
C GLY A 135 -3.05 -21.15 -11.73
N GLY A 136 -1.83 -20.62 -11.55
CA GLY A 136 -1.58 -19.41 -10.74
C GLY A 136 -1.50 -19.67 -9.23
N TRP A 137 -1.36 -20.92 -8.82
CA TRP A 137 -1.21 -21.34 -7.43
C TRP A 137 0.05 -22.19 -7.26
N ALA A 138 0.69 -22.05 -6.10
CA ALA A 138 1.80 -22.89 -5.65
C ALA A 138 1.35 -23.77 -4.48
N GLU A 139 1.77 -25.03 -4.50
CA GLU A 139 1.77 -25.93 -3.35
C GLU A 139 3.11 -25.75 -2.63
N ILE A 140 3.04 -25.32 -1.37
CA ILE A 140 4.19 -25.04 -0.52
C ILE A 140 4.05 -25.76 0.81
N THR A 141 5.17 -25.97 1.48
CA THR A 141 5.19 -26.39 2.88
C THR A 141 5.87 -25.30 3.71
N LEU A 142 5.10 -24.66 4.60
CA LEU A 142 5.62 -23.68 5.56
C LEU A 142 5.72 -24.34 6.94
N TRP A 143 6.94 -24.58 7.42
CA TRP A 143 7.25 -25.22 8.70
C TRP A 143 6.33 -26.42 9.02
N ALA A 144 6.40 -27.45 8.17
CA ALA A 144 5.61 -28.69 8.25
C ALA A 144 4.09 -28.56 7.98
N HIS A 145 3.60 -27.38 7.59
CA HIS A 145 2.21 -27.18 7.21
C HIS A 145 2.08 -27.02 5.70
N PRO A 146 1.58 -28.04 4.98
CA PRO A 146 1.31 -27.93 3.55
C PRO A 146 0.13 -26.99 3.30
N MET A 147 0.25 -26.16 2.27
CA MET A 147 -0.82 -25.25 1.87
C MET A 147 -0.71 -24.88 0.40
N ARG A 148 -1.85 -24.46 -0.15
CA ARG A 148 -1.95 -23.97 -1.53
C ARG A 148 -2.22 -22.47 -1.50
N VAL A 149 -1.32 -21.70 -2.09
CA VAL A 149 -1.33 -20.23 -2.05
C VAL A 149 -1.24 -19.67 -3.47
N PRO A 150 -1.80 -18.48 -3.76
CA PRO A 150 -1.57 -17.78 -5.01
C PRO A 150 -0.07 -17.58 -5.27
N ALA A 151 0.34 -17.65 -6.54
CA ALA A 151 1.74 -17.54 -6.94
C ALA A 151 1.92 -16.65 -8.16
N HIS A 152 3.07 -15.97 -8.22
CA HIS A 152 3.49 -15.23 -9.40
C HIS A 152 3.80 -16.18 -10.57
N GLU A 153 3.56 -15.72 -11.80
CA GLU A 153 3.72 -16.53 -13.02
C GLU A 153 5.16 -17.03 -13.25
N ASN A 154 6.14 -16.34 -12.66
CA ASN A 154 7.56 -16.70 -12.72
C ASN A 154 8.00 -17.70 -11.63
N VAL A 155 7.13 -18.06 -10.70
CA VAL A 155 7.45 -19.06 -9.68
C VAL A 155 7.60 -20.44 -10.33
N ARG A 156 8.59 -21.20 -9.88
CA ARG A 156 8.89 -22.57 -10.32
C ARG A 156 9.07 -23.45 -9.07
N PRO A 157 8.95 -24.79 -9.21
CA PRO A 157 9.32 -25.69 -8.11
C PRO A 157 10.75 -25.44 -7.63
N GLY A 158 10.95 -25.45 -6.31
CA GLY A 158 12.21 -25.08 -5.67
C GLY A 158 12.05 -23.94 -4.63
N PRO A 159 13.17 -23.33 -4.20
CA PRO A 159 13.15 -22.22 -3.24
C PRO A 159 12.36 -21.02 -3.78
N ALA A 160 11.53 -20.42 -2.93
CA ALA A 160 10.75 -19.22 -3.22
C ALA A 160 10.45 -18.47 -1.92
N ALA A 161 9.79 -17.30 -2.03
CA ALA A 161 9.34 -16.53 -0.89
C ALA A 161 7.81 -16.49 -0.82
N LEU A 162 7.23 -16.85 0.32
CA LEU A 162 5.85 -16.54 0.63
C LEU A 162 5.78 -15.13 1.22
N MET A 163 5.15 -14.22 0.50
CA MET A 163 4.85 -12.88 0.98
C MET A 163 3.52 -12.86 1.73
N LEU A 164 3.52 -12.24 2.92
CA LEU A 164 2.34 -11.94 3.72
C LEU A 164 2.32 -10.46 4.07
N ARG A 165 1.22 -9.76 3.73
CA ARG A 165 1.00 -8.41 4.24
C ARG A 165 0.73 -8.44 5.75
N PRO A 166 1.16 -7.45 6.54
CA PRO A 166 0.93 -7.43 7.98
C PRO A 166 -0.54 -7.61 8.38
N GLU A 167 -1.47 -7.06 7.61
CA GLU A 167 -2.92 -7.17 7.81
C GLU A 167 -3.53 -8.48 7.26
N ALA A 168 -2.74 -9.31 6.59
CA ALA A 168 -3.14 -10.66 6.18
C ALA A 168 -2.99 -11.67 7.31
N ILE A 169 -2.13 -11.37 8.29
CA ILE A 169 -1.87 -12.21 9.46
C ILE A 169 -2.91 -11.90 10.54
N CYS A 170 -3.49 -12.94 11.12
CA CYS A 170 -4.41 -12.86 12.25
C CYS A 170 -3.75 -13.44 13.50
N LEU A 171 -4.16 -12.94 14.66
CA LEU A 171 -3.70 -13.41 15.97
C LEU A 171 -4.85 -14.14 16.69
N ALA A 172 -4.55 -15.31 17.25
CA ALA A 172 -5.50 -16.13 17.99
C ALA A 172 -5.91 -15.46 19.30
N GLY A 173 -7.12 -15.77 19.80
CA GLY A 173 -7.65 -15.15 21.03
C GLY A 173 -8.37 -13.81 20.80
N ARG A 174 -8.50 -13.35 19.55
CA ARG A 174 -9.31 -12.20 19.13
C ARG A 174 -10.58 -12.64 18.40
N ALA A 175 -11.60 -11.78 18.35
CA ALA A 175 -12.86 -12.07 17.67
C ALA A 175 -12.60 -12.34 16.18
N GLY A 176 -13.06 -13.49 15.66
CA GLY A 176 -12.66 -14.01 14.34
C GLY A 176 -11.49 -15.01 14.37
N ALA A 177 -11.29 -15.67 15.53
CA ALA A 177 -10.21 -16.62 15.81
C ALA A 177 -9.84 -17.50 14.61
N CYS A 178 -8.60 -17.36 14.17
CA CYS A 178 -8.02 -18.22 13.16
C CYS A 178 -7.40 -19.47 13.79
N ALA A 179 -7.08 -20.47 12.95
CA ALA A 179 -6.71 -21.81 13.39
C ALA A 179 -5.38 -21.87 14.17
N ALA A 180 -4.66 -20.75 14.27
CA ALA A 180 -3.46 -20.59 15.09
C ALA A 180 -2.39 -21.65 14.79
N ARG A 181 -2.22 -21.97 13.50
CA ARG A 181 -1.25 -22.98 13.01
C ARG A 181 0.17 -22.73 13.50
N PHE A 182 0.51 -21.48 13.74
CA PHE A 182 1.85 -21.07 14.15
C PHE A 182 1.81 -20.38 15.51
N GLN A 183 2.94 -20.42 16.20
CA GLN A 183 3.13 -19.77 17.50
C GLN A 183 4.27 -18.77 17.39
N GLY A 184 4.17 -17.67 18.12
CA GLY A 184 5.24 -16.69 18.19
C GLY A 184 5.21 -15.93 19.51
N ARG A 185 6.28 -15.18 19.77
CA ARG A 185 6.40 -14.30 20.92
C ARG A 185 6.35 -12.85 20.48
N VAL A 186 5.50 -12.05 21.12
CA VAL A 186 5.46 -10.60 20.90
C VAL A 186 6.77 -9.99 21.37
N ARG A 187 7.47 -9.29 20.49
CA ARG A 187 8.72 -8.59 20.75
C ARG A 187 8.53 -7.10 20.95
N ALA A 188 7.64 -6.49 20.17
CA ALA A 188 7.32 -5.07 20.26
C ALA A 188 5.84 -4.84 19.96
N VAL A 189 5.29 -3.77 20.56
CA VAL A 189 3.90 -3.36 20.37
C VAL A 189 3.84 -1.87 20.08
N THR A 190 3.28 -1.50 18.93
CA THR A 190 3.15 -0.10 18.51
C THR A 190 1.69 0.25 18.26
N PHE A 191 1.15 1.20 19.03
CA PHE A 191 -0.21 1.71 18.84
C PHE A 191 -0.24 2.83 17.79
N LEU A 192 -0.94 2.62 16.68
CA LEU A 192 -1.05 3.56 15.56
C LEU A 192 -2.41 4.28 15.49
N GLY A 193 -3.21 4.21 16.56
CA GLY A 193 -4.55 4.81 16.60
C GLY A 193 -5.63 3.89 16.04
N SER A 194 -5.58 3.60 14.73
CA SER A 194 -6.58 2.75 14.05
C SER A 194 -6.17 1.28 13.92
N ALA A 195 -4.95 0.95 14.32
CA ALA A 195 -4.39 -0.39 14.35
C ALA A 195 -3.33 -0.48 15.43
N VAL A 196 -2.98 -1.71 15.80
CA VAL A 196 -1.79 -2.03 16.58
C VAL A 196 -0.87 -2.87 15.72
N GLU A 197 0.36 -2.42 15.57
CA GLU A 197 1.43 -3.18 14.95
C GLU A 197 2.16 -3.99 16.00
N TYR A 198 2.36 -5.28 15.70
CA TYR A 198 3.11 -6.22 16.50
C TYR A 198 4.34 -6.68 15.73
N GLU A 199 5.47 -6.77 16.41
CA GLU A 199 6.60 -7.58 15.96
C GLU A 199 6.52 -8.93 16.67
N ILE A 200 6.43 -10.02 15.92
CA ILE A 200 6.26 -11.38 16.44
C ILE A 200 7.45 -12.22 16.02
N GLU A 201 8.22 -12.69 16.98
CA GLU A 201 9.28 -13.65 16.71
C GLU A 201 8.69 -15.06 16.61
N THR A 202 8.96 -15.73 15.51
CA THR A 202 8.49 -17.09 15.23
C THR A 202 9.51 -17.80 14.35
N HIS A 203 9.82 -19.07 14.67
CA HIS A 203 10.78 -19.88 13.90
C HIS A 203 12.13 -19.17 13.57
N GLY A 204 12.64 -18.31 14.46
CA GLY A 204 13.93 -17.64 14.31
C GLY A 204 13.92 -16.37 13.46
N GLN A 205 12.74 -15.83 13.14
CA GLN A 205 12.57 -14.60 12.37
C GLN A 205 11.44 -13.74 12.95
N THR A 206 11.39 -12.47 12.56
CA THR A 206 10.38 -11.51 13.03
C THR A 206 9.35 -11.23 11.95
N LEU A 207 8.07 -11.30 12.31
CA LEU A 207 6.95 -10.89 11.48
C LEU A 207 6.31 -9.62 12.02
N THR A 208 6.00 -8.69 11.14
CA THR A 208 5.15 -7.54 11.42
C THR A 208 3.70 -7.91 11.18
N VAL A 209 2.83 -7.67 12.17
CA VAL A 209 1.38 -7.91 12.07
C VAL A 209 0.64 -6.62 12.38
N SER A 210 -0.29 -6.22 11.51
CA SER A 210 -1.13 -5.04 11.73
C SER A 210 -2.55 -5.49 12.08
N ASP A 211 -2.91 -5.38 13.36
CA ASP A 211 -4.22 -5.79 13.86
C ASP A 211 -5.10 -4.57 14.19
N ARG A 212 -6.22 -4.43 13.47
CA ARG A 212 -7.21 -3.36 13.68
C ARG A 212 -8.21 -3.69 14.78
N GLU A 213 -8.45 -4.97 15.05
CA GLU A 213 -9.37 -5.43 16.09
C GLU A 213 -8.78 -5.23 17.48
N ALA A 214 -7.45 -5.22 17.61
CA ALA A 214 -6.72 -4.94 18.86
C ALA A 214 -7.17 -3.66 19.57
N VAL A 215 -7.59 -2.64 18.80
CA VAL A 215 -8.04 -1.35 19.34
C VAL A 215 -9.27 -1.52 20.25
N TRP A 216 -10.14 -2.47 19.95
CA TRP A 216 -11.38 -2.74 20.70
C TRP A 216 -11.34 -4.05 21.49
N GLY A 217 -10.51 -4.99 21.07
CA GLY A 217 -10.37 -6.34 21.63
C GLY A 217 -9.24 -6.51 22.65
N GLY A 218 -8.47 -5.44 22.94
CA GLY A 218 -7.34 -5.48 23.85
C GLY A 218 -6.01 -5.73 23.15
N ILE A 219 -4.93 -5.24 23.78
CA ILE A 219 -3.58 -5.19 23.23
C ILE A 219 -2.73 -6.25 23.93
N PHE A 220 -2.15 -7.19 23.17
CA PHE A 220 -1.17 -8.14 23.69
C PHE A 220 0.06 -7.42 24.24
N ALA A 221 0.66 -7.97 25.29
CA ALA A 221 1.85 -7.39 25.91
C ALA A 221 3.15 -7.89 25.25
N GLU A 222 4.22 -7.12 25.36
CA GLU A 222 5.56 -7.60 25.01
C GLU A 222 5.93 -8.83 25.86
N GLY A 223 6.54 -9.82 25.21
CA GLY A 223 6.89 -11.11 25.82
C GLY A 223 5.79 -12.16 25.81
N GLU A 224 4.55 -11.78 25.49
CA GLU A 224 3.41 -12.70 25.44
C GLU A 224 3.55 -13.72 24.29
N LEU A 225 3.11 -14.96 24.54
CA LEU A 225 3.01 -15.98 23.50
C LEU A 225 1.65 -15.88 22.82
N VAL A 226 1.68 -15.77 21.50
CA VAL A 226 0.48 -15.62 20.68
C VAL A 226 0.49 -16.65 19.56
N GLY A 227 -0.68 -17.28 19.36
CA GLY A 227 -0.94 -18.05 18.16
C GLY A 227 -1.21 -17.10 17.00
N TRP A 228 -0.75 -17.44 15.81
CA TRP A 228 -1.03 -16.66 14.61
C TRP A 228 -1.30 -17.56 13.41
N ASP A 229 -1.99 -16.98 12.43
CA ASP A 229 -2.35 -17.65 11.20
C ASP A 229 -2.56 -16.65 10.05
N PHE A 230 -2.88 -17.13 8.86
CA PHE A 230 -3.34 -16.34 7.72
C PHE A 230 -4.20 -17.21 6.80
N ALA A 231 -5.12 -16.60 6.06
CA ALA A 231 -5.86 -17.33 5.03
C ALA A 231 -4.96 -17.58 3.81
N PRO A 232 -4.84 -18.81 3.27
CA PRO A 232 -3.91 -19.11 2.17
C PRO A 232 -4.07 -18.20 0.94
N GLU A 233 -5.28 -17.76 0.62
CA GLU A 233 -5.59 -16.82 -0.45
C GLU A 233 -5.07 -15.40 -0.24
N ARG A 234 -4.66 -15.07 0.99
CA ARG A 234 -4.00 -13.80 1.35
C ARG A 234 -2.48 -13.90 1.34
N GLY A 235 -1.93 -15.09 1.13
CA GLY A 235 -0.52 -15.28 0.81
C GLY A 235 -0.24 -15.08 -0.67
N TYR A 236 0.99 -14.71 -1.00
CA TYR A 236 1.43 -14.63 -2.39
C TYR A 236 2.87 -15.12 -2.53
N VAL A 237 3.10 -16.15 -3.34
CA VAL A 237 4.46 -16.65 -3.58
C VAL A 237 5.10 -15.87 -4.71
N ILE A 238 6.30 -15.38 -4.45
CA ILE A 238 7.16 -14.72 -5.43
C ILE A 238 8.47 -15.51 -5.57
N PRO A 239 9.14 -15.42 -6.73
CA PRO A 239 10.41 -16.10 -6.97
C PRO A 239 11.50 -15.72 -5.97
#